data_AF-A0A2D6SVS5-F1
#
_entry.id   AF-A0A2D6SVS5-F1
#
_cell.length_a   1.000
_cell.length_b   1.000
_cell.length_c   1.000
_cell.angle_alpha   90.00
_cell.angle_beta   90.00
_cell.angle_gamma   90.00
#
_symmetry.space_group_name_H-M   'P 1'
#
loop_
_entity.id
_entity.type
_entity.pdbx_description
1 polymer ?
#
loop_
_entity_poly.entity_id
_entity_poly.type
_entity_poly.pdbx_seq_one_letter_code
_entity_poly.pdbx_strand_id
1 'polypeptide(L)'
;MTELMRMARRMTLEVAQTRGRPLLLAAKVPRNLEGCRVDGFDVGVWARENLVDVLTLGSRSLDVDVAGYRRIIAGHNIKLLPCFDDHHASDGYRYAPIEVLRGTFANWWQQGADGVATFNWSNAPPEHCKWMQQRPGPLSHQLAYHEVGSPKTMVGKDKTFVVERRGGYPWASGFFNRNETAALPRPLPEEGTLRVQVADDLPDRTRHVKRVFLRAVVFGADADDVFEATLNGVVLKATLRDANWKDPQIFSPKPQPASGGKGDYRLNPKQELLRVEFTVGPKDCRVGENRIGIRLRQTAKQDVARKPQLEKLELHVQYV
;
A
#
# COMPACT_ATOMS: atom_id res chain seq x y z
N MET A 1 -21.33 15.05 10.97
CA MET A 1 -21.44 13.65 10.50
C MET A 1 -22.08 12.71 11.52
N THR A 2 -21.76 12.79 12.81
CA THR A 2 -22.29 11.86 13.83
C THR A 2 -23.82 11.83 13.94
N GLU A 3 -24.50 12.99 13.94
CA GLU A 3 -25.98 12.99 13.96
C GLU A 3 -26.59 12.30 12.76
N LEU A 4 -26.00 12.47 11.57
CA LEU A 4 -26.42 11.77 10.36
C LEU A 4 -26.29 10.25 10.55
N MET A 5 -25.20 9.78 11.17
CA MET A 5 -25.01 8.36 11.45
C MET A 5 -26.03 7.83 12.47
N ARG A 6 -26.39 8.61 13.50
CA ARG A 6 -27.46 8.25 14.44
C ARG A 6 -28.82 8.15 13.74
N MET A 7 -29.14 9.10 12.86
CA MET A 7 -30.35 9.07 12.04
C MET A 7 -30.39 7.83 11.15
N ALA A 8 -29.32 7.58 10.38
CA ALA A 8 -29.22 6.42 9.51
C ALA A 8 -29.35 5.10 10.30
N ARG A 9 -28.69 5.00 11.46
CA ARG A 9 -28.79 3.81 12.32
C ARG A 9 -30.23 3.57 12.76
N ARG A 10 -30.93 4.59 13.29
CA ARG A 10 -32.35 4.47 13.69
C ARG A 10 -33.22 3.97 12.53
N MET A 11 -33.10 4.60 11.36
CA MET A 11 -33.82 4.18 10.15
C MET A 11 -33.55 2.71 9.80
N THR A 12 -32.28 2.27 9.84
CA THR A 12 -31.94 0.88 9.50
C THR A 12 -32.52 -0.12 10.51
N LEU A 13 -32.58 0.24 11.80
CA LEU A 13 -33.15 -0.61 12.86
C LEU A 13 -34.68 -0.73 12.73
N GLU A 14 -35.38 0.37 12.46
CA GLU A 14 -36.83 0.38 12.22
C GLU A 14 -37.21 -0.51 11.02
N VAL A 15 -36.45 -0.40 9.92
CA VAL A 15 -36.65 -1.24 8.73
C VAL A 15 -36.31 -2.70 9.02
N ALA A 16 -35.24 -2.97 9.76
CA ALA A 16 -34.86 -4.33 10.15
C ALA A 16 -35.93 -5.01 11.00
N GLN A 17 -36.51 -4.28 11.97
CA GLN A 17 -37.61 -4.76 12.80
C GLN A 17 -38.84 -5.10 11.96
N THR A 18 -39.24 -4.20 11.06
CA THR A 18 -40.39 -4.42 10.16
C THR A 18 -40.18 -5.64 9.25
N ARG A 19 -38.95 -5.87 8.78
CA ARG A 19 -38.61 -6.99 7.89
C ARG A 19 -38.33 -8.31 8.61
N GLY A 20 -38.20 -8.30 9.94
CA GLY A 20 -37.79 -9.47 10.73
C GLY A 20 -36.38 -9.98 10.38
N ARG A 21 -35.50 -9.14 9.81
CA ARG A 21 -34.10 -9.51 9.49
C ARG A 21 -33.15 -8.32 9.60
N PRO A 22 -31.87 -8.53 9.98
CA PRO A 22 -30.89 -7.45 10.11
C PRO A 22 -30.70 -6.65 8.81
N LEU A 23 -30.52 -5.34 8.96
CA LEU A 23 -30.08 -4.43 7.90
C LEU A 23 -28.80 -3.74 8.36
N LEU A 24 -27.66 -4.18 7.82
CA LEU A 24 -26.35 -3.68 8.22
C LEU A 24 -26.06 -2.30 7.63
N LEU A 25 -25.37 -1.47 8.39
CA LEU A 25 -24.91 -0.14 8.00
C LEU A 25 -23.38 -0.13 7.91
N ALA A 26 -22.87 0.20 6.72
CA ALA A 26 -21.44 0.35 6.46
C ALA A 26 -21.08 1.82 6.21
N ALA A 27 -19.89 2.22 6.63
CA ALA A 27 -19.32 3.53 6.30
C ALA A 27 -17.90 3.36 5.76
N LYS A 28 -17.55 4.13 4.72
CA LYS A 28 -16.19 4.21 4.20
C LYS A 28 -15.49 5.43 4.81
N VAL A 29 -14.33 5.25 5.42
CA VAL A 29 -13.62 6.26 6.21
C VAL A 29 -12.13 6.33 5.81
N PRO A 30 -11.41 7.40 6.16
CA PRO A 30 -9.98 7.55 5.84
C PRO A 30 -9.10 6.38 6.30
N ARG A 31 -7.85 6.35 5.82
CA ARG A 31 -6.90 5.25 6.11
C ARG A 31 -6.41 5.20 7.55
N ASN A 32 -6.62 6.26 8.34
CA ASN A 32 -6.22 6.35 9.75
C ASN A 32 -7.13 7.31 10.52
N LEU A 33 -7.04 7.27 11.85
CA LEU A 33 -7.89 8.05 12.76
C LEU A 33 -7.64 9.57 12.68
N GLU A 34 -6.41 9.98 12.36
CA GLU A 34 -6.09 11.39 12.15
C GLU A 34 -6.86 11.94 10.94
N GLY A 35 -6.84 11.21 9.82
CA GLY A 35 -7.62 11.53 8.63
C GLY A 35 -9.11 11.58 8.89
N CYS A 36 -9.63 10.63 9.70
CA CYS A 36 -11.02 10.68 10.16
C CYS A 36 -11.34 12.01 10.85
N ARG A 37 -10.50 12.45 11.79
CA ARG A 37 -10.71 13.73 12.50
C ARG A 37 -10.66 14.93 11.56
N VAL A 38 -9.70 14.96 10.63
CA VAL A 38 -9.58 16.03 9.62
C VAL A 38 -10.84 16.14 8.76
N ASP A 39 -11.40 14.99 8.34
CA ASP A 39 -12.59 14.95 7.49
C ASP A 39 -13.92 14.99 8.28
N GLY A 40 -13.87 15.16 9.61
CA GLY A 40 -15.06 15.30 10.46
C GLY A 40 -15.79 13.99 10.80
N PHE A 41 -15.09 12.85 10.72
CA PHE A 41 -15.57 11.52 11.10
C PHE A 41 -15.15 11.18 12.55
N ASP A 42 -16.09 11.22 13.49
CA ASP A 42 -15.86 10.76 14.86
C ASP A 42 -16.14 9.25 15.00
N VAL A 43 -15.24 8.45 14.43
CA VAL A 43 -15.34 6.99 14.46
C VAL A 43 -15.30 6.40 15.87
N GLY A 44 -14.75 7.13 16.84
CA GLY A 44 -14.76 6.72 18.25
C GLY A 44 -16.16 6.80 18.84
N VAL A 45 -16.90 7.87 18.59
CA VAL A 45 -18.32 7.96 18.96
C VAL A 45 -19.14 6.91 18.22
N TRP A 46 -18.90 6.74 16.92
CA TRP A 46 -19.64 5.76 16.13
C TRP A 46 -19.46 4.34 16.65
N ALA A 47 -18.25 4.00 17.12
CA ALA A 47 -17.98 2.72 17.77
C ALA A 47 -18.71 2.59 19.10
N ARG A 48 -18.54 3.55 20.02
CA ARG A 48 -19.16 3.52 21.36
C ARG A 48 -20.68 3.38 21.32
N GLU A 49 -21.31 4.03 20.34
CA GLU A 49 -22.77 4.01 20.16
C GLU A 49 -23.25 2.92 19.19
N ASN A 50 -22.37 2.07 18.67
CA ASN A 50 -22.67 1.02 17.67
C ASN A 50 -23.41 1.55 16.42
N LEU A 51 -23.02 2.73 15.93
CA LEU A 51 -23.69 3.40 14.81
C LEU A 51 -23.40 2.74 13.45
N VAL A 52 -22.40 1.87 13.35
CA VAL A 52 -22.04 1.14 12.13
C VAL A 52 -21.73 -0.31 12.45
N ASP A 53 -21.90 -1.20 11.47
CA ASP A 53 -21.55 -2.62 11.55
C ASP A 53 -20.26 -2.92 10.79
N VAL A 54 -19.94 -2.11 9.77
CA VAL A 54 -18.77 -2.27 8.91
C VAL A 54 -18.10 -0.93 8.67
N LEU A 55 -16.77 -0.89 8.85
CA LEU A 55 -15.93 0.20 8.43
C LEU A 55 -15.04 -0.25 7.27
N THR A 56 -15.23 0.40 6.12
CA THR A 56 -14.33 0.26 4.98
C THR A 56 -13.23 1.32 5.10
N LEU A 57 -11.97 0.90 5.15
CA LEU A 57 -10.85 1.79 5.51
C LEU A 57 -10.05 2.20 4.29
N GLY A 58 -9.80 3.50 4.13
CA GLY A 58 -9.00 4.05 3.04
C GLY A 58 -9.64 3.91 1.66
N SER A 59 -8.79 3.95 0.62
CA SER A 59 -9.11 3.69 -0.78
C SER A 59 -7.81 3.73 -1.60
N ARG A 60 -7.10 4.86 -1.50
CA ARG A 60 -5.88 5.16 -2.28
C ARG A 60 -4.61 4.55 -1.69
N SER A 61 -4.57 4.40 -0.38
CA SER A 61 -3.36 3.99 0.32
C SER A 61 -3.27 2.49 0.52
N LEU A 62 -2.05 1.98 0.34
CA LEU A 62 -1.58 0.67 0.75
C LEU A 62 -1.29 0.64 2.26
N ASP A 63 -0.84 1.78 2.80
CA ASP A 63 -0.59 1.97 4.23
C ASP A 63 -1.88 2.42 4.95
N VAL A 64 -2.60 1.43 5.51
CA VAL A 64 -3.86 1.61 6.25
C VAL A 64 -3.65 1.18 7.69
N ASP A 65 -3.99 2.03 8.66
CA ASP A 65 -3.82 1.78 10.10
C ASP A 65 -4.97 0.93 10.66
N VAL A 66 -5.08 -0.30 10.17
CA VAL A 66 -6.12 -1.25 10.59
C VAL A 66 -6.02 -1.53 12.09
N ALA A 67 -4.80 -1.63 12.63
CA ALA A 67 -4.55 -1.86 14.05
C ALA A 67 -5.07 -0.70 14.91
N GLY A 68 -4.95 0.56 14.45
CA GLY A 68 -5.55 1.73 15.07
C GLY A 68 -7.06 1.67 15.16
N TYR A 69 -7.73 1.34 14.05
CA TYR A 69 -9.18 1.12 14.08
C TYR A 69 -9.56 -0.02 15.01
N ARG A 70 -8.83 -1.14 14.98
CA ARG A 70 -9.09 -2.30 15.84
C ARG A 70 -9.08 -1.93 17.32
N ARG A 71 -8.17 -1.05 17.75
CA ARG A 71 -8.13 -0.52 19.13
C ARG A 71 -9.37 0.29 19.47
N ILE A 72 -9.84 1.16 18.58
CA ILE A 72 -10.99 2.04 18.82
C ILE A 72 -12.32 1.25 18.87
N ILE A 73 -12.43 0.18 18.09
CA ILE A 73 -13.64 -0.67 18.08
C ILE A 73 -13.57 -1.84 19.06
N ALA A 74 -12.56 -1.90 19.94
CA ALA A 74 -12.43 -3.00 20.89
C ALA A 74 -13.67 -3.10 21.78
N GLY A 75 -14.24 -4.30 21.90
CA GLY A 75 -15.50 -4.53 22.62
C GLY A 75 -16.77 -4.27 21.81
N HIS A 76 -16.66 -3.83 20.54
CA HIS A 76 -17.79 -3.58 19.65
C HIS A 76 -17.79 -4.55 18.46
N ASN A 77 -18.98 -4.91 17.96
CA ASN A 77 -19.12 -5.83 16.83
C ASN A 77 -19.06 -5.08 15.49
N ILE A 78 -17.92 -4.45 15.21
CA ILE A 78 -17.69 -3.69 13.98
C ILE A 78 -16.63 -4.42 13.14
N LYS A 79 -16.92 -4.63 11.86
CA LYS A 79 -16.00 -5.30 10.93
C LYS A 79 -15.11 -4.29 10.21
N LEU A 80 -13.82 -4.60 10.09
CA LEU A 80 -12.84 -3.77 9.40
C LEU A 80 -12.48 -4.35 8.04
N LEU A 81 -12.84 -3.64 6.98
CA LEU A 81 -12.62 -4.04 5.59
C LEU A 81 -11.77 -2.97 4.89
N PRO A 82 -10.44 -2.96 5.07
CA PRO A 82 -9.57 -2.06 4.31
C PRO A 82 -9.75 -2.26 2.79
N CYS A 83 -9.69 -1.15 2.07
CA CYS A 83 -10.09 -1.05 0.68
C CYS A 83 -8.91 -0.78 -0.23
N PHE A 84 -8.74 -1.61 -1.26
CA PHE A 84 -7.84 -1.34 -2.37
C PHE A 84 -8.64 -0.82 -3.56
N ASP A 85 -8.35 0.40 -4.00
CA ASP A 85 -8.96 1.00 -5.18
C ASP A 85 -8.04 0.89 -6.39
N ASP A 86 -8.54 0.31 -7.49
CA ASP A 86 -7.79 0.27 -8.74
C ASP A 86 -7.61 1.69 -9.32
N HIS A 87 -8.71 2.44 -9.45
CA HIS A 87 -8.69 3.72 -10.16
C HIS A 87 -7.90 4.80 -9.43
N HIS A 88 -7.88 4.70 -8.10
CA HIS A 88 -7.20 5.63 -7.21
C HIS A 88 -6.03 5.01 -6.47
N ALA A 89 -5.38 3.97 -7.00
CA ALA A 89 -4.22 3.31 -6.38
C ALA A 89 -3.09 4.28 -6.01
N SER A 90 -2.26 3.87 -5.04
CA SER A 90 -1.01 4.57 -4.70
C SER A 90 -0.11 4.73 -5.92
N ASP A 91 0.51 5.90 -6.05
CA ASP A 91 1.30 6.26 -7.22
C ASP A 91 2.48 5.32 -7.42
N GLY A 92 2.68 4.86 -8.65
CA GLY A 92 3.71 3.85 -8.95
C GLY A 92 3.24 2.40 -8.77
N TYR A 93 2.01 2.18 -8.27
CA TYR A 93 1.45 0.85 -8.01
C TYR A 93 0.08 0.64 -8.69
N ARG A 94 -0.22 1.35 -9.78
CA ARG A 94 -1.40 1.02 -10.60
C ARG A 94 -1.16 -0.33 -11.28
N TYR A 95 -2.15 -1.23 -11.21
CA TYR A 95 -2.03 -2.60 -11.73
C TYR A 95 -0.79 -3.34 -11.20
N ALA A 96 -0.52 -3.20 -9.90
CA ALA A 96 0.64 -3.82 -9.28
C ALA A 96 0.68 -5.35 -9.51
N PRO A 97 1.89 -5.95 -9.55
CA PRO A 97 2.04 -7.39 -9.54
C PRO A 97 1.33 -8.05 -8.36
N ILE A 98 0.97 -9.33 -8.49
CA ILE A 98 0.25 -10.07 -7.46
C ILE A 98 1.02 -10.10 -6.13
N GLU A 99 2.35 -10.07 -6.17
CA GLU A 99 3.24 -10.06 -5.01
C GLU A 99 3.04 -8.80 -4.14
N VAL A 100 2.83 -7.64 -4.77
CA VAL A 100 2.54 -6.38 -4.06
C VAL A 100 1.16 -6.44 -3.41
N LEU A 101 0.17 -6.99 -4.11
CA LEU A 101 -1.17 -7.19 -3.55
C LEU A 101 -1.09 -8.13 -2.35
N ARG A 102 -0.46 -9.30 -2.48
CA ARG A 102 -0.26 -10.24 -1.37
C ARG A 102 0.43 -9.60 -0.17
N GLY A 103 1.49 -8.82 -0.39
CA GLY A 103 2.17 -8.08 0.69
C GLY A 103 1.25 -7.07 1.38
N THR A 104 0.51 -6.28 0.61
CA THR A 104 -0.45 -5.28 1.11
C THR A 104 -1.57 -5.93 1.93
N PHE A 105 -2.27 -6.91 1.36
CA PHE A 105 -3.37 -7.57 2.05
C PHE A 105 -2.89 -8.40 3.25
N ALA A 106 -1.72 -9.04 3.17
CA ALA A 106 -1.15 -9.74 4.33
C ALA A 106 -0.89 -8.76 5.49
N ASN A 107 -0.39 -7.55 5.22
CA ASN A 107 -0.23 -6.52 6.26
C ASN A 107 -1.56 -6.13 6.90
N TRP A 108 -2.62 -5.99 6.10
CA TRP A 108 -3.94 -5.68 6.63
C TRP A 108 -4.52 -6.81 7.49
N TRP A 109 -4.36 -8.06 7.05
CA TRP A 109 -4.75 -9.23 7.85
C TRP A 109 -3.96 -9.32 9.16
N GLN A 110 -2.65 -9.11 9.13
CA GLN A 110 -1.79 -9.14 10.31
C GLN A 110 -2.17 -8.07 11.33
N GLN A 111 -2.62 -6.90 10.88
CA GLN A 111 -3.13 -5.83 11.74
C GLN A 111 -4.57 -6.07 12.25
N GLY A 112 -5.21 -7.17 11.83
CA GLY A 112 -6.51 -7.60 12.30
C GLY A 112 -7.68 -7.11 11.45
N ALA A 113 -7.56 -7.07 10.13
CA ALA A 113 -8.73 -6.92 9.25
C ALA A 113 -9.69 -8.12 9.39
N ASP A 114 -11.00 -7.90 9.19
CA ASP A 114 -12.01 -8.97 9.12
C ASP A 114 -12.25 -9.46 7.68
N GLY A 115 -11.79 -8.69 6.70
CA GLY A 115 -11.98 -8.92 5.28
C GLY A 115 -11.26 -7.85 4.48
N VAL A 116 -11.43 -7.88 3.17
CA VAL A 116 -10.83 -6.90 2.25
C VAL A 116 -11.90 -6.40 1.29
N ALA A 117 -11.84 -5.12 0.95
CA ALA A 117 -12.71 -4.52 -0.06
C ALA A 117 -11.90 -4.21 -1.33
N THR A 118 -12.44 -4.60 -2.48
CA THR A 118 -11.90 -4.23 -3.80
C THR A 118 -12.82 -3.20 -4.45
N PHE A 119 -12.30 -2.02 -4.80
CA PHE A 119 -13.09 -0.95 -5.39
C PHE A 119 -12.58 -0.61 -6.81
N ASN A 120 -13.49 -0.51 -7.77
CA ASN A 120 -13.20 -0.36 -9.20
C ASN A 120 -12.33 -1.47 -9.82
N TRP A 121 -12.30 -2.65 -9.22
CA TRP A 121 -11.63 -3.81 -9.81
C TRP A 121 -12.50 -4.42 -10.90
N SER A 122 -11.86 -4.95 -11.94
CA SER A 122 -12.56 -5.73 -12.97
C SER A 122 -13.12 -7.00 -12.33
N ASN A 123 -14.42 -7.23 -12.54
CA ASN A 123 -15.19 -8.31 -11.94
C ASN A 123 -15.67 -9.35 -12.96
N ALA A 124 -15.17 -9.29 -14.20
CA ALA A 124 -15.58 -10.16 -15.29
C ALA A 124 -14.35 -10.90 -15.88
N PRO A 125 -14.52 -12.18 -16.27
CA PRO A 125 -13.48 -12.89 -16.99
C PRO A 125 -13.10 -12.23 -18.32
N PRO A 126 -11.86 -12.40 -18.82
CA PRO A 126 -11.40 -11.75 -20.04
C PRO A 126 -12.26 -12.00 -21.28
N GLU A 127 -12.80 -13.20 -21.42
CA GLU A 127 -13.71 -13.58 -22.51
C GLU A 127 -15.01 -12.77 -22.49
N HIS A 128 -15.57 -12.51 -21.30
CA HIS A 128 -16.78 -11.72 -21.15
C HIS A 128 -16.51 -10.24 -21.40
N CYS A 129 -15.38 -9.71 -20.92
CA CYS A 129 -14.95 -8.35 -21.27
C CYS A 129 -14.82 -8.17 -22.78
N LYS A 130 -14.20 -9.13 -23.48
CA LYS A 130 -14.06 -9.10 -24.96
C LYS A 130 -15.42 -9.09 -25.66
N TRP A 131 -16.36 -9.94 -25.22
CA TRP A 131 -17.72 -9.95 -25.77
C TRP A 131 -18.43 -8.60 -25.60
N MET A 132 -18.25 -7.95 -24.44
CA MET A 132 -18.76 -6.60 -24.15
C MET A 132 -17.95 -5.46 -24.79
N GLN A 133 -16.93 -5.78 -25.61
CA GLN A 133 -16.00 -4.80 -26.18
C GLN A 133 -15.31 -3.91 -25.11
N GLN A 134 -15.14 -4.45 -23.90
CA GLN A 134 -14.45 -3.82 -22.78
C GLN A 134 -13.04 -4.41 -22.62
N ARG A 135 -12.13 -3.62 -22.04
CA ARG A 135 -10.80 -4.11 -21.69
C ARG A 135 -10.88 -4.95 -20.41
N PRO A 136 -10.29 -6.16 -20.38
CA PRO A 136 -10.19 -6.91 -19.14
C PRO A 136 -9.30 -6.19 -18.13
N GLY A 137 -9.59 -6.36 -16.84
CA GLY A 137 -8.69 -5.91 -15.78
C GLY A 137 -7.35 -6.64 -15.78
N PRO A 138 -6.39 -6.18 -14.96
CA PRO A 138 -5.08 -6.82 -14.87
C PRO A 138 -5.21 -8.25 -14.31
N LEU A 139 -4.33 -9.14 -14.78
CA LEU A 139 -4.30 -10.54 -14.33
C LEU A 139 -4.07 -10.65 -12.81
N SER A 140 -3.33 -9.72 -12.21
CA SER A 140 -3.08 -9.69 -10.76
C SER A 140 -4.37 -9.55 -9.94
N HIS A 141 -5.39 -8.83 -10.43
CA HIS A 141 -6.67 -8.72 -9.72
C HIS A 141 -7.46 -10.03 -9.78
N GLN A 142 -7.44 -10.72 -10.91
CA GLN A 142 -8.08 -12.03 -11.06
C GLN A 142 -7.44 -13.06 -10.10
N LEU A 143 -6.11 -13.12 -10.08
CA LEU A 143 -5.39 -13.97 -9.13
C LEU A 143 -5.70 -13.59 -7.67
N ALA A 144 -5.73 -12.30 -7.37
CA ALA A 144 -6.02 -11.82 -6.02
C ALA A 144 -7.39 -12.27 -5.52
N TYR A 145 -8.44 -12.29 -6.35
CA TYR A 145 -9.76 -12.80 -5.94
C TYR A 145 -9.75 -14.25 -5.43
N HIS A 146 -8.79 -15.07 -5.87
CA HIS A 146 -8.63 -16.45 -5.38
C HIS A 146 -7.72 -16.57 -4.15
N GLU A 147 -7.05 -15.49 -3.74
CA GLU A 147 -5.95 -15.56 -2.77
C GLU A 147 -6.09 -14.62 -1.58
N VAL A 148 -6.52 -13.37 -1.78
CA VAL A 148 -6.34 -12.33 -0.75
C VAL A 148 -7.47 -12.32 0.29
N GLY A 149 -8.52 -13.09 0.06
CA GLY A 149 -9.67 -13.23 0.97
C GLY A 149 -9.36 -13.98 2.27
N SER A 150 -8.17 -14.57 2.41
CA SER A 150 -7.72 -15.19 3.65
C SER A 150 -6.19 -15.13 3.78
N PRO A 151 -5.63 -14.96 4.99
CA PRO A 151 -4.19 -15.10 5.19
C PRO A 151 -3.69 -16.52 4.84
N LYS A 152 -4.54 -17.55 5.00
CA LYS A 152 -4.17 -18.96 4.75
C LYS A 152 -3.80 -19.22 3.29
N THR A 153 -4.51 -18.58 2.36
CA THR A 153 -4.33 -18.74 0.91
C THR A 153 -3.12 -18.00 0.36
N MET A 154 -2.45 -17.19 1.19
CA MET A 154 -1.22 -16.44 0.85
C MET A 154 0.04 -17.01 1.54
N VAL A 155 -0.09 -18.06 2.35
CA VAL A 155 1.07 -18.70 3.00
C VAL A 155 2.03 -19.26 1.96
N GLY A 156 3.32 -18.96 2.11
CA GLY A 156 4.38 -19.49 1.24
C GLY A 156 4.35 -18.94 -0.19
N LYS A 157 3.53 -17.92 -0.49
CA LYS A 157 3.53 -17.25 -1.79
C LYS A 157 4.38 -16.00 -1.74
N ASP A 158 5.09 -15.72 -2.83
CA ASP A 158 5.93 -14.54 -3.00
C ASP A 158 5.16 -13.25 -2.68
N LYS A 159 5.83 -12.34 -1.96
CA LYS A 159 5.27 -11.06 -1.52
C LYS A 159 6.27 -9.94 -1.71
N THR A 160 5.74 -8.76 -1.99
CA THR A 160 6.48 -7.50 -1.97
C THR A 160 5.82 -6.57 -0.98
N PHE A 161 6.55 -6.19 0.07
CA PHE A 161 6.13 -5.20 1.05
C PHE A 161 6.70 -3.85 0.66
N VAL A 162 5.86 -2.82 0.58
CA VAL A 162 6.22 -1.55 -0.05
C VAL A 162 6.17 -0.39 0.93
N VAL A 163 7.08 0.56 0.77
CA VAL A 163 6.92 1.90 1.32
C VAL A 163 6.06 2.70 0.35
N GLU A 164 4.95 3.24 0.85
CA GLU A 164 3.97 3.95 0.03
C GLU A 164 4.57 5.19 -0.64
N ARG A 165 4.16 5.40 -1.89
CA ARG A 165 4.55 6.56 -2.70
C ARG A 165 3.34 7.47 -2.95
N ARG A 166 3.54 8.78 -2.76
CA ARG A 166 2.60 9.87 -2.99
C ARG A 166 2.70 10.44 -4.40
N GLY A 167 1.66 11.18 -4.77
CA GLY A 167 1.58 11.93 -6.01
C GLY A 167 0.13 12.07 -6.50
N GLY A 168 -0.03 12.82 -7.60
CA GLY A 168 -1.11 12.58 -8.56
C GLY A 168 -2.56 12.65 -8.08
N TYR A 169 -3.02 13.70 -7.38
CA TYR A 169 -4.46 13.97 -7.31
C TYR A 169 -4.85 15.44 -7.05
N PRO A 170 -5.57 16.11 -7.98
CA PRO A 170 -6.05 17.48 -7.79
C PRO A 170 -7.57 17.62 -7.50
N TRP A 171 -8.35 16.54 -7.40
CA TRP A 171 -9.84 16.63 -7.50
C TRP A 171 -10.66 16.38 -6.24
N ALA A 172 -10.06 16.01 -5.09
CA ALA A 172 -10.81 15.78 -3.86
C ALA A 172 -10.30 16.63 -2.70
N SER A 173 -11.24 17.33 -2.06
CA SER A 173 -11.08 17.86 -0.71
C SER A 173 -11.04 16.71 0.30
N GLY A 174 -10.27 16.90 1.37
CA GLY A 174 -10.19 15.96 2.49
C GLY A 174 -9.07 14.92 2.40
N PHE A 175 -8.76 14.35 3.55
CA PHE A 175 -7.72 13.35 3.77
C PHE A 175 -8.04 12.01 3.10
N PHE A 176 -9.33 11.65 3.04
CA PHE A 176 -9.84 10.37 2.55
C PHE A 176 -9.24 9.92 1.19
N ASN A 177 -9.08 10.86 0.26
CA ASN A 177 -8.63 10.60 -1.11
C ASN A 177 -7.16 10.98 -1.35
N ARG A 178 -6.41 11.36 -0.30
CA ARG A 178 -5.03 11.85 -0.40
C ARG A 178 -4.07 10.89 0.26
N ASN A 179 -2.86 10.84 -0.28
CA ASN A 179 -1.71 10.13 0.27
C ASN A 179 -0.49 11.05 0.37
N GLU A 180 -0.70 12.36 0.50
CA GLU A 180 0.37 13.38 0.57
C GLU A 180 1.37 13.12 1.71
N THR A 181 0.92 12.41 2.76
CA THR A 181 1.74 12.01 3.91
C THR A 181 2.55 10.72 3.68
N ALA A 182 2.47 10.10 2.49
CA ALA A 182 3.28 8.92 2.18
C ALA A 182 4.77 9.29 2.02
N ALA A 183 5.63 8.39 2.47
CA ALA A 183 7.05 8.70 2.68
C ALA A 183 7.84 8.88 1.38
N LEU A 184 7.39 8.26 0.27
CA LEU A 184 8.04 8.39 -1.04
C LEU A 184 7.22 9.29 -1.98
N PRO A 185 7.83 9.91 -2.99
CA PRO A 185 9.27 9.92 -3.23
C PRO A 185 10.01 10.80 -2.20
N ARG A 186 11.29 10.52 -1.96
CA ARG A 186 12.07 11.20 -0.93
C ARG A 186 13.41 11.70 -1.47
N PRO A 187 13.71 13.01 -1.36
CA PRO A 187 15.03 13.51 -1.73
C PRO A 187 16.15 12.83 -0.94
N LEU A 188 17.28 12.58 -1.57
CA LEU A 188 18.53 12.18 -0.92
C LEU A 188 19.49 13.38 -1.00
N PRO A 189 20.20 13.73 0.10
CA PRO A 189 20.55 12.89 1.24
C PRO A 189 19.68 13.10 2.50
N GLU A 190 18.37 13.34 2.37
CA GLU A 190 17.52 13.55 3.56
C GLU A 190 17.65 12.38 4.56
N GLU A 191 18.14 12.69 5.76
CA GLU A 191 18.42 11.71 6.81
C GLU A 191 17.14 11.22 7.49
N GLY A 192 17.11 9.95 7.87
CA GLY A 192 16.01 9.36 8.63
C GLY A 192 15.56 8.01 8.11
N THR A 193 14.77 7.32 8.92
CA THR A 193 14.35 5.94 8.67
C THR A 193 12.98 5.88 7.99
N LEU A 194 12.87 5.04 6.96
CA LEU A 194 11.60 4.68 6.32
C LEU A 194 11.02 3.44 6.98
N ARG A 195 9.69 3.34 7.04
CA ARG A 195 8.99 2.22 7.64
C ARG A 195 8.37 1.33 6.57
N VAL A 196 8.55 0.02 6.70
CA VAL A 196 7.84 -0.99 5.92
C VAL A 196 7.19 -2.00 6.86
N GLN A 197 5.92 -2.31 6.62
CA GLN A 197 5.22 -3.36 7.36
C GLN A 197 5.47 -4.72 6.71
N VAL A 198 5.79 -5.74 7.51
CA VAL A 198 6.02 -7.11 7.05
C VAL A 198 5.12 -8.04 7.86
N ALA A 199 4.11 -8.60 7.21
CA ALA A 199 3.15 -9.49 7.86
C ALA A 199 3.72 -10.87 8.21
N ASP A 200 4.66 -11.35 7.39
CA ASP A 200 5.16 -12.72 7.49
C ASP A 200 6.27 -12.83 8.54
N ASP A 201 6.21 -13.89 9.36
CA ASP A 201 7.29 -14.26 10.28
C ASP A 201 8.44 -14.94 9.52
N LEU A 202 9.28 -14.11 8.89
CA LEU A 202 10.43 -14.57 8.11
C LEU A 202 11.52 -15.26 8.96
N PRO A 203 11.84 -14.79 10.20
CA PRO A 203 12.76 -15.50 11.08
C PRO A 203 12.37 -16.96 11.33
N ASP A 204 11.09 -17.23 11.60
CA ASP A 204 10.58 -18.58 11.88
C ASP A 204 10.40 -19.44 10.61
N ARG A 205 10.44 -18.83 9.42
CA ARG A 205 10.20 -19.48 8.12
C ARG A 205 11.45 -19.61 7.25
N THR A 206 12.65 -19.39 7.80
CA THR A 206 13.92 -19.41 7.05
C THR A 206 14.08 -20.58 6.07
N ARG A 207 13.62 -21.80 6.41
CA ARG A 207 13.71 -22.99 5.53
C ARG A 207 12.81 -22.93 4.28
N HIS A 208 11.77 -22.13 4.32
CA HIS A 208 10.80 -21.95 3.24
C HIS A 208 11.05 -20.66 2.45
N VAL A 209 11.98 -19.82 2.89
CA VAL A 209 12.33 -18.57 2.22
C VAL A 209 13.54 -18.82 1.33
N LYS A 210 13.33 -18.68 0.02
CA LYS A 210 14.39 -18.78 -0.99
C LYS A 210 15.31 -17.57 -0.96
N ARG A 211 14.75 -16.37 -0.87
CA ARG A 211 15.50 -15.11 -0.87
C ARG A 211 14.67 -13.97 -0.29
N VAL A 212 15.32 -13.09 0.46
CA VAL A 212 14.79 -11.76 0.82
C VAL A 212 15.75 -10.69 0.32
N PHE A 213 15.23 -9.64 -0.29
CA PHE A 213 16.04 -8.51 -0.71
C PHE A 213 15.27 -7.20 -0.65
N LEU A 214 15.98 -6.14 -0.33
CA LEU A 214 15.49 -4.77 -0.39
C LEU A 214 15.82 -4.19 -1.76
N ARG A 215 14.83 -3.66 -2.47
CA ARG A 215 15.01 -2.94 -3.72
C ARG A 215 14.75 -1.45 -3.51
N ALA A 216 15.71 -0.63 -3.91
CA ALA A 216 15.58 0.82 -4.00
C ALA A 216 15.62 1.24 -5.48
N VAL A 217 14.72 2.14 -5.87
CA VAL A 217 14.73 2.79 -7.20
C VAL A 217 14.97 4.26 -6.99
N VAL A 218 16.04 4.79 -7.59
CA VAL A 218 16.49 6.17 -7.40
C VAL A 218 16.50 6.91 -8.74
N PHE A 219 15.84 8.05 -8.80
CA PHE A 219 15.95 9.00 -9.91
C PHE A 219 17.13 9.95 -9.68
N GLY A 220 17.82 10.35 -10.76
CA GLY A 220 18.90 11.34 -10.69
C GLY A 220 20.16 10.86 -9.98
N ALA A 221 20.35 9.54 -9.90
CA ALA A 221 21.57 8.91 -9.40
C ALA A 221 22.60 8.72 -10.53
N ASP A 222 23.88 8.80 -10.21
CA ASP A 222 24.99 8.72 -11.14
C ASP A 222 25.52 7.29 -11.16
N ALA A 223 26.26 6.95 -12.22
CA ALA A 223 26.92 5.65 -12.38
C ALA A 223 27.82 5.28 -11.19
N ASP A 224 28.43 6.26 -10.54
CA ASP A 224 29.41 6.05 -9.46
C ASP A 224 28.82 6.24 -8.06
N ASP A 225 27.52 6.54 -7.96
CA ASP A 225 26.86 6.67 -6.66
C ASP A 225 26.84 5.34 -5.91
N VAL A 226 27.25 5.40 -4.65
CA VAL A 226 27.22 4.28 -3.71
C VAL A 226 26.13 4.52 -2.69
N PHE A 227 25.17 3.60 -2.62
CA PHE A 227 24.09 3.64 -1.64
C PHE A 227 24.38 2.64 -0.52
N GLU A 228 24.19 3.08 0.70
CA GLU A 228 24.25 2.24 1.89
C GLU A 228 22.85 2.08 2.45
N ALA A 229 22.51 0.86 2.85
CA ALA A 229 21.21 0.55 3.42
C ALA A 229 21.34 -0.23 4.72
N THR A 230 20.38 -0.03 5.62
CA THR A 230 20.22 -0.79 6.85
C THR A 230 18.79 -1.28 6.99
N LEU A 231 18.60 -2.43 7.63
CA LEU A 231 17.29 -2.93 8.06
C LEU A 231 17.36 -3.24 9.56
N ASN A 232 16.52 -2.59 10.36
CA ASN A 232 16.47 -2.78 11.81
C ASN A 232 17.86 -2.61 12.49
N GLY A 233 18.70 -1.74 11.93
CA GLY A 233 20.08 -1.50 12.39
C GLY A 233 21.15 -2.41 11.78
N VAL A 234 20.76 -3.46 11.04
CA VAL A 234 21.69 -4.36 10.33
C VAL A 234 22.09 -3.76 8.99
N VAL A 235 23.39 -3.63 8.74
CA VAL A 235 23.92 -3.15 7.45
C VAL A 235 23.68 -4.19 6.36
N LEU A 236 23.12 -3.74 5.25
CA LEU A 236 22.81 -4.60 4.11
C LEU A 236 23.90 -4.54 3.04
N LYS A 237 24.18 -5.68 2.42
CA LYS A 237 25.13 -5.77 1.31
C LYS A 237 24.42 -5.52 -0.02
N ALA A 238 24.85 -4.52 -0.78
CA ALA A 238 24.41 -4.32 -2.15
C ALA A 238 24.82 -5.51 -3.04
N THR A 239 23.89 -6.04 -3.82
CA THR A 239 24.09 -7.23 -4.66
C THR A 239 23.74 -7.03 -6.11
N LEU A 240 22.94 -6.01 -6.44
CA LEU A 240 22.62 -5.68 -7.82
C LEU A 240 22.58 -4.16 -7.97
N ARG A 241 23.09 -3.71 -9.11
CA ARG A 241 23.03 -2.32 -9.54
C ARG A 241 22.68 -2.30 -11.02
N ASP A 242 21.61 -1.61 -11.36
CA ASP A 242 21.08 -1.57 -12.73
C ASP A 242 20.61 -0.15 -13.06
N ALA A 243 21.46 0.57 -13.79
CA ALA A 243 21.19 1.92 -14.27
C ALA A 243 20.28 1.96 -15.51
N ASN A 244 19.98 0.80 -16.10
CA ASN A 244 19.11 0.68 -17.27
C ASN A 244 17.65 0.38 -16.88
N TRP A 245 17.37 0.25 -15.59
CA TRP A 245 16.04 0.01 -15.05
C TRP A 245 15.09 1.14 -15.44
N LYS A 246 13.85 0.78 -15.76
CA LYS A 246 12.81 1.73 -16.15
C LYS A 246 11.49 1.33 -15.50
N ASP A 247 10.68 2.32 -15.20
CA ASP A 247 9.35 2.15 -14.64
C ASP A 247 8.42 3.20 -15.27
N PRO A 248 7.44 2.79 -16.09
CA PRO A 248 6.57 3.73 -16.78
C PRO A 248 5.68 4.54 -15.82
N GLN A 249 5.59 4.16 -14.55
CA GLN A 249 4.78 4.85 -13.54
C GLN A 249 5.56 5.89 -12.72
N ILE A 250 6.88 6.02 -12.94
CA ILE A 250 7.72 7.05 -12.35
C ILE A 250 7.93 8.17 -13.38
N PHE A 251 7.51 9.39 -13.03
CA PHE A 251 7.53 10.53 -13.95
C PHE A 251 8.65 11.53 -13.70
N SER A 252 9.43 11.32 -12.63
CA SER A 252 10.51 12.22 -12.22
C SER A 252 11.47 12.55 -13.39
N PRO A 253 11.88 13.82 -13.52
CA PRO A 253 11.63 14.94 -12.61
C PRO A 253 10.27 15.63 -12.82
N LYS A 254 9.44 15.15 -13.76
CA LYS A 254 8.11 15.74 -14.01
C LYS A 254 7.16 15.39 -12.86
N PRO A 255 6.18 16.27 -12.57
CA PRO A 255 5.14 15.97 -11.59
C PRO A 255 4.41 14.67 -11.91
N GLN A 256 4.03 13.93 -10.87
CA GLN A 256 3.17 12.76 -11.01
C GLN A 256 1.82 13.20 -11.59
N PRO A 257 1.36 12.62 -12.71
CA PRO A 257 0.06 12.93 -13.28
C PRO A 257 -1.06 12.53 -12.32
N ALA A 258 -2.22 13.19 -12.46
CA ALA A 258 -3.41 12.83 -11.69
C ALA A 258 -3.79 11.35 -11.90
N SER A 259 -4.17 10.69 -10.82
CA SER A 259 -4.71 9.33 -10.82
C SER A 259 -6.12 9.30 -11.43
N GLY A 260 -6.59 8.09 -11.79
CA GLY A 260 -7.91 7.89 -12.42
C GLY A 260 -7.88 7.79 -13.95
N GLY A 261 -6.71 7.87 -14.57
CA GLY A 261 -6.54 7.56 -16.00
C GLY A 261 -6.62 6.05 -16.31
N LYS A 262 -6.54 5.69 -17.59
CA LYS A 262 -6.62 4.29 -18.09
C LYS A 262 -5.52 3.35 -17.55
N GLY A 263 -4.49 3.90 -16.90
CA GLY A 263 -3.31 3.16 -16.45
C GLY A 263 -2.33 2.77 -17.56
N ASP A 264 -2.55 3.27 -18.79
CA ASP A 264 -1.68 3.05 -19.94
C ASP A 264 -0.51 4.03 -19.93
N TYR A 265 0.48 3.74 -19.09
CA TYR A 265 1.69 4.55 -18.99
C TYR A 265 2.74 4.08 -20.01
N ARG A 266 3.18 4.98 -20.89
CA ARG A 266 4.22 4.69 -21.88
C ARG A 266 5.61 4.77 -21.24
N LEU A 267 6.43 3.75 -21.47
CA LEU A 267 7.82 3.75 -21.06
C LEU A 267 8.58 4.86 -21.78
N ASN A 268 9.25 5.74 -21.03
CA ASN A 268 10.19 6.68 -21.60
C ASN A 268 11.53 5.97 -21.82
N PRO A 269 11.99 5.77 -23.07
CA PRO A 269 13.26 5.07 -23.33
C PRO A 269 14.48 5.84 -22.81
N LYS A 270 14.37 7.16 -22.64
CA LYS A 270 15.41 8.03 -22.06
C LYS A 270 15.28 8.18 -20.53
N GLN A 271 14.42 7.39 -19.90
CA GLN A 271 14.31 7.40 -18.44
C GLN A 271 15.56 6.77 -17.83
N GLU A 272 16.12 7.47 -16.86
CA GLU A 272 17.28 7.03 -16.08
C GLU A 272 16.82 6.81 -14.64
N LEU A 273 16.66 5.54 -14.28
CA LEU A 273 16.41 5.11 -12.91
C LEU A 273 17.47 4.11 -12.51
N LEU A 274 18.10 4.36 -11.38
CA LEU A 274 19.02 3.41 -10.78
C LEU A 274 18.26 2.46 -9.87
N ARG A 275 18.22 1.19 -10.22
CA ARG A 275 17.79 0.12 -9.32
C ARG A 275 18.98 -0.42 -8.56
N VAL A 276 18.89 -0.42 -7.23
CA VAL A 276 19.86 -1.05 -6.33
C VAL A 276 19.13 -2.11 -5.51
N GLU A 277 19.69 -3.32 -5.44
CA GLU A 277 19.19 -4.36 -4.54
C GLU A 277 20.20 -4.67 -3.45
N PHE A 278 19.70 -4.91 -2.25
CA PHE A 278 20.47 -5.31 -1.09
C PHE A 278 19.97 -6.65 -0.57
N THR A 279 20.89 -7.55 -0.25
CA THR A 279 20.51 -8.83 0.39
C THR A 279 20.06 -8.58 1.82
N VAL A 280 18.98 -9.24 2.21
CA VAL A 280 18.40 -9.19 3.56
C VAL A 280 18.37 -10.61 4.12
N GLY A 281 18.84 -10.80 5.35
CA GLY A 281 18.66 -12.06 6.05
C GLY A 281 17.20 -12.17 6.53
N PRO A 282 16.51 -13.33 6.36
CA PRO A 282 15.15 -13.48 6.89
C PRO A 282 15.05 -13.23 8.40
N LYS A 283 16.14 -13.52 9.15
CA LYS A 283 16.25 -13.29 10.59
C LYS A 283 16.40 -11.81 10.98
N ASP A 284 16.74 -10.94 10.04
CA ASP A 284 16.88 -9.50 10.28
C ASP A 284 15.51 -8.79 10.23
N CYS A 285 14.51 -9.45 9.64
CA CYS A 285 13.13 -8.97 9.57
C CYS A 285 12.37 -9.26 10.87
N ARG A 286 11.29 -8.52 11.09
CA ARG A 286 10.35 -8.70 12.20
C ARG A 286 8.93 -8.68 11.67
N VAL A 287 8.01 -9.35 12.36
CA VAL A 287 6.58 -9.18 12.09
C VAL A 287 6.15 -7.77 12.48
N GLY A 288 5.41 -7.09 11.60
CA GLY A 288 4.99 -5.70 11.76
C GLY A 288 6.03 -4.71 11.24
N GLU A 289 6.31 -3.66 12.01
CA GLU A 289 7.15 -2.54 11.57
C GLU A 289 8.62 -2.96 11.44
N ASN A 290 9.20 -2.70 10.27
CA ASN A 290 10.62 -2.78 9.99
C ASN A 290 11.15 -1.40 9.57
N ARG A 291 12.36 -1.09 10.02
CA ARG A 291 13.00 0.21 9.88
C ARG A 291 14.13 0.16 8.86
N ILE A 292 13.99 0.92 7.78
CA ILE A 292 14.98 0.96 6.70
C ILE A 292 15.70 2.31 6.71
N GLY A 293 17.02 2.29 6.87
CA GLY A 293 17.87 3.42 6.55
C GLY A 293 18.39 3.26 5.12
N ILE A 294 18.38 4.34 4.33
CA ILE A 294 19.02 4.38 3.02
C ILE A 294 19.67 5.73 2.84
N ARG A 295 20.97 5.74 2.51
CA ARG A 295 21.75 6.96 2.34
C ARG A 295 22.64 6.87 1.12
N LEU A 296 22.82 8.00 0.46
CA LEU A 296 23.83 8.17 -0.57
C LEU A 296 25.17 8.46 0.13
N ARG A 297 26.19 7.64 -0.12
CA ARG A 297 27.53 7.86 0.43
C ARG A 297 28.09 9.16 -0.14
N GLN A 298 28.44 10.10 0.74
CA GLN A 298 29.06 11.35 0.33
C GLN A 298 30.43 11.06 -0.32
N THR A 299 30.64 11.56 -1.53
CA THR A 299 31.93 11.59 -2.21
C THR A 299 32.36 13.04 -2.40
N ALA A 300 33.67 13.30 -2.45
CA ALA A 300 34.24 14.66 -2.56
C ALA A 300 33.87 15.40 -3.88
N LYS A 301 33.17 14.74 -4.82
CA LYS A 301 32.77 15.27 -6.13
C LYS A 301 31.24 15.34 -6.32
N GLN A 302 30.44 15.35 -5.26
CA GLN A 302 29.00 15.50 -5.44
C GLN A 302 28.65 16.87 -6.02
N ASP A 303 28.10 16.86 -7.24
CA ASP A 303 27.53 18.05 -7.87
C ASP A 303 26.33 18.52 -7.03
N VAL A 304 26.46 19.71 -6.45
CA VAL A 304 25.46 20.35 -5.56
C VAL A 304 24.15 20.63 -6.31
N ALA A 305 24.16 20.69 -7.64
CA ALA A 305 22.95 20.88 -8.44
C ALA A 305 22.07 19.62 -8.52
N ARG A 306 22.63 18.44 -8.26
CA ARG A 306 21.94 17.16 -8.42
C ARG A 306 21.09 16.83 -7.20
N LYS A 307 19.83 16.46 -7.45
CA LYS A 307 18.86 16.12 -6.41
C LYS A 307 18.37 14.68 -6.59
N PRO A 308 19.19 13.68 -6.23
CA PRO A 308 18.76 12.30 -6.32
C PRO A 308 17.53 12.08 -5.44
N GLN A 309 16.61 11.25 -5.91
CA GLN A 309 15.33 11.04 -5.25
C GLN A 309 15.01 9.56 -5.20
N LEU A 310 14.77 9.04 -4.00
CA LEU A 310 14.27 7.69 -3.79
C LEU A 310 12.81 7.63 -4.23
N GLU A 311 12.54 6.90 -5.31
CA GLU A 311 11.22 6.78 -5.92
C GLU A 311 10.44 5.58 -5.39
N LYS A 312 11.10 4.44 -5.20
CA LYS A 312 10.51 3.22 -4.65
C LYS A 312 11.44 2.55 -3.67
N LEU A 313 10.84 1.94 -2.65
CA LEU A 313 11.52 1.12 -1.66
C LEU A 313 10.64 -0.08 -1.34
N GLU A 314 11.13 -1.27 -1.64
CA GLU A 314 10.35 -2.50 -1.66
C GLU A 314 11.15 -3.63 -1.01
N LEU A 315 10.58 -4.33 -0.03
CA LEU A 315 11.12 -5.56 0.52
C LEU A 315 10.47 -6.76 -0.17
N HIS A 316 11.25 -7.48 -0.95
CA HIS A 316 10.81 -8.66 -1.70
C HIS A 316 11.12 -9.93 -0.94
N VAL A 317 10.13 -10.81 -0.83
CA VAL A 317 10.25 -12.15 -0.23
C VAL A 317 9.87 -13.18 -1.28
N GLN A 318 10.82 -14.05 -1.61
CA GLN A 318 10.64 -15.17 -2.50
C GLN A 318 10.66 -16.46 -1.68
N TYR A 319 9.64 -17.29 -1.84
CA TYR A 319 9.50 -18.57 -1.18
C TYR A 319 10.02 -19.72 -2.07
N VAL A 320 10.27 -20.88 -1.44
CA VAL A 320 10.66 -22.13 -2.11
C VAL A 320 9.45 -22.79 -2.75
#